data_AF-A0A7C3XSZ1-F1
#
_entry.id   AF-A0A7C3XSZ1-F1
#
_cell.length_a   1.000
_cell.length_b   1.000
_cell.length_c   1.000
_cell.angle_alpha   90.00
_cell.angle_beta   90.00
_cell.angle_gamma   90.00
#
_symmetry.space_group_name_H-M   'P 1'
#
loop_
_entity.id
_entity.type
_entity.pdbx_description
1 polymer ?
#
loop_
_entity_poly.entity_id
_entity_poly.type
_entity_poly.pdbx_seq_one_letter_code
_entity_poly.pdbx_strand_id
1 'polypeptide(L)'
;NEFQDKLAPHEFFKYRKQGIEPSEIPEEVRADIINMVLNATEEELFTVTKLENFHYEPTKGSFNKVKCEVCGEYTYERYIRVKDGKKVCITCAGHKIDEFTVETPKVK
;
A
#
# COMPACT_ATOMS: atom_id res chain seq x y z
N ASN A 1 -13.66 -2.04 17.42
CA ASN A 1 -12.76 -2.72 18.39
C ASN A 1 -12.56 -1.74 19.51
N GLU A 2 -12.71 -2.16 20.77
CA GLU A 2 -12.73 -1.30 21.95
C GLU A 2 -11.55 -0.34 22.01
N PHE A 3 -10.37 -0.76 21.57
CA PHE A 3 -9.19 0.11 21.49
C PHE A 3 -9.37 1.30 20.52
N GLN A 4 -10.00 1.08 19.36
CA GLN A 4 -10.28 2.16 18.40
C GLN A 4 -11.33 3.15 18.94
N ASP A 5 -12.29 2.65 19.72
CA ASP A 5 -13.31 3.50 20.35
C ASP A 5 -12.69 4.42 21.41
N LYS A 6 -11.58 3.99 22.05
CA LYS A 6 -10.77 4.85 22.94
C LYS A 6 -10.05 5.97 22.18
N LEU A 7 -9.63 5.75 20.93
CA LEU A 7 -8.92 6.74 20.11
C LEU A 7 -9.86 7.80 19.52
N ALA A 8 -11.06 7.39 19.08
CA ALA A 8 -11.98 8.25 18.32
C ALA A 8 -12.33 9.63 18.94
N PRO A 9 -12.41 9.79 20.28
CA PRO A 9 -12.68 11.08 20.91
C PRO A 9 -11.52 12.09 20.87
N HIS A 10 -10.30 11.64 20.59
CA HIS A 10 -9.10 12.49 20.67
C HIS A 10 -9.07 13.55 19.57
N GLU A 11 -8.48 14.71 19.91
CA GLU A 11 -8.48 15.93 19.08
C GLU A 11 -7.92 15.71 17.67
N PHE A 12 -6.98 14.78 17.51
CA PHE A 12 -6.41 14.42 16.21
C PHE A 12 -7.49 14.16 15.14
N PHE A 13 -8.55 13.43 15.49
CA PHE A 13 -9.62 13.10 14.53
C PHE A 13 -10.51 14.29 14.18
N LYS A 14 -10.57 15.33 15.03
CA LYS A 14 -11.26 16.59 14.70
C LYS A 14 -10.50 17.35 13.62
N TYR A 15 -9.18 17.48 13.75
CA TYR A 15 -8.33 18.08 12.72
C TYR A 15 -8.41 17.31 11.38
N ARG A 16 -8.38 15.97 11.43
CA ARG A 16 -8.52 15.15 10.21
C ARG A 16 -9.89 15.33 9.54
N LYS A 17 -10.98 15.44 10.32
CA LYS A 17 -12.32 15.75 9.77
C LYS A 17 -12.41 17.14 9.12
N GLN A 18 -11.57 18.07 9.54
CA GLN A 18 -11.46 19.40 8.92
C GLN A 18 -10.59 19.41 7.65
N GLY A 19 -9.97 18.27 7.30
CA GLY A 19 -9.10 18.14 6.14
C GLY A 19 -7.65 18.59 6.36
N ILE A 20 -7.26 18.85 7.61
CA ILE A 20 -5.89 19.27 7.95
C ILE A 20 -4.96 18.07 7.91
N GLU A 21 -3.85 18.17 7.19
CA GLU A 21 -2.92 17.06 7.01
C GLU A 21 -2.21 16.67 8.30
N PRO A 22 -1.87 15.38 8.50
CA PRO A 22 -1.29 14.93 9.77
C PRO A 22 -0.01 15.67 10.15
N SER A 23 0.80 16.10 9.18
CA SER A 23 2.02 16.88 9.42
C SER A 23 1.77 18.29 9.94
N GLU A 24 0.57 18.84 9.72
CA GLU A 24 0.18 20.21 10.10
C GLU A 24 -0.56 20.27 11.45
N ILE A 25 -0.98 19.11 11.98
CA ILE A 25 -1.61 19.00 13.30
C ILE A 25 -0.57 19.28 14.39
N PRO A 26 -0.86 20.06 15.45
CA PRO A 26 0.09 20.33 16.52
C PRO A 26 0.74 19.06 17.09
N GLU A 27 2.03 19.14 17.43
CA GLU A 27 2.82 17.97 17.82
C GLU A 27 2.23 17.27 19.03
N GLU A 28 1.80 18.02 20.05
CA GLU A 28 1.20 17.49 21.27
C GLU A 28 -0.08 16.68 20.99
N VAL A 29 -0.88 17.10 20.00
CA VAL A 29 -2.11 16.40 19.60
C VAL A 29 -1.78 15.09 18.88
N ARG A 30 -0.72 15.07 18.07
CA ARG A 30 -0.25 13.83 17.41
C ARG A 30 0.39 12.90 18.44
N ALA A 31 1.23 13.44 19.32
CA ALA A 31 1.96 12.68 20.32
C ALA A 31 1.02 11.94 21.26
N ASP A 32 -0.11 12.54 21.64
CA ASP A 32 -1.15 11.92 22.46
C ASP A 32 -1.62 10.57 21.88
N ILE A 33 -2.15 10.57 20.65
CA ILE A 33 -2.62 9.33 20.02
C ILE A 33 -1.49 8.34 19.69
N ILE A 34 -0.30 8.85 19.33
CA ILE A 34 0.87 8.01 19.04
C ILE A 34 1.28 7.27 20.31
N ASN A 35 1.38 7.97 21.43
CA ASN A 35 1.76 7.40 22.71
C ASN A 35 0.71 6.40 23.21
N MET A 36 -0.58 6.62 22.97
CA MET A 36 -1.59 5.62 23.30
C MET A 36 -1.35 4.29 22.57
N VAL A 37 -1.05 4.34 21.27
CA VAL A 37 -0.76 3.12 20.48
C VAL A 37 0.55 2.48 20.92
N LEU A 38 1.61 3.28 21.14
CA LEU A 38 2.92 2.76 21.54
C LEU A 38 2.95 2.16 22.93
N ASN A 39 2.05 2.57 23.83
CA ASN A 39 1.96 2.05 25.19
C ASN A 39 0.90 0.96 25.36
N ALA A 40 0.10 0.68 24.33
CA ALA A 40 -0.92 -0.37 24.38
C ALA A 40 -0.28 -1.76 24.38
N THR A 41 -0.92 -2.72 25.05
CA THR A 41 -0.43 -4.11 25.02
C THR A 41 -0.80 -4.79 23.71
N GLU A 42 -0.13 -5.90 23.38
CA GLU A 42 -0.45 -6.68 22.19
C GLU A 42 -1.91 -7.18 22.21
N GLU A 43 -2.43 -7.55 23.38
CA GLU A 43 -3.80 -8.04 23.55
C GLU A 43 -4.86 -6.94 23.35
N GLU A 44 -4.54 -5.69 23.69
CA GLU A 44 -5.43 -4.55 23.42
C GLU A 44 -5.51 -4.24 21.92
N LEU A 45 -4.40 -4.42 21.20
CA LEU A 45 -4.28 -4.07 19.79
C LEU A 45 -4.72 -5.20 18.85
N PHE A 46 -4.42 -6.44 19.19
CA PHE A 46 -4.48 -7.57 18.28
C PHE A 46 -5.30 -8.73 18.83
N THR A 47 -6.11 -9.32 17.95
CA THR A 47 -6.68 -10.65 18.16
C THR A 47 -5.99 -11.59 17.19
N VAL A 48 -5.17 -12.50 17.72
CA VAL A 48 -4.38 -13.43 16.92
C VAL A 48 -5.00 -14.83 17.01
N THR A 49 -5.32 -15.40 15.85
CA THR A 49 -5.88 -16.76 15.75
C THR A 49 -5.08 -17.58 14.76
N LYS A 50 -4.80 -18.83 15.11
CA LYS A 50 -4.21 -19.79 14.17
C LYS A 50 -5.28 -20.25 13.17
N LEU A 51 -4.96 -20.17 11.89
CA LEU A 51 -5.79 -20.75 10.84
C LEU A 51 -5.41 -22.23 10.67
N GLU A 52 -6.34 -23.13 10.99
CA GLU A 52 -6.14 -24.57 10.76
C GLU A 52 -6.16 -24.86 9.26
N ASN A 53 -5.23 -25.72 8.80
CA ASN A 53 -5.05 -26.09 7.39
C ASN A 53 -4.75 -24.90 6.45
N PHE A 54 -4.20 -23.80 6.95
CA PHE A 54 -3.72 -22.72 6.08
C PHE A 54 -2.51 -23.18 5.27
N HIS A 55 -2.64 -23.18 3.95
CA HIS A 55 -1.57 -23.48 3.01
C HIS A 55 -1.32 -22.27 2.13
N TYR A 56 -0.07 -21.84 2.04
CA TYR A 56 0.35 -20.73 1.20
C TYR A 56 1.38 -21.21 0.17
N GLU A 57 1.02 -21.11 -1.11
CA GLU A 57 1.91 -21.39 -2.22
C GLU A 57 2.40 -20.08 -2.84
N PRO A 58 3.63 -19.64 -2.54
CA PRO A 58 4.17 -18.44 -3.18
C PRO A 58 4.37 -18.71 -4.68
N THR A 59 4.08 -17.69 -5.49
CA THR A 59 4.45 -17.75 -6.91
C THR A 59 5.97 -17.82 -7.03
N LYS A 60 6.49 -18.69 -7.92
CA LYS A 60 7.93 -18.78 -8.18
C LYS A 60 8.46 -17.41 -8.65
N GLY A 61 9.44 -16.87 -7.92
CA GLY A 61 10.17 -15.70 -8.34
C GLY A 61 10.89 -15.95 -9.66
N SER A 62 10.90 -14.96 -10.56
CA SER A 62 11.65 -14.99 -11.80
C SER A 62 12.36 -13.66 -11.99
N PHE A 63 13.66 -13.72 -12.25
CA PHE A 63 14.49 -12.57 -12.62
C PHE A 63 14.78 -12.52 -14.13
N ASN A 64 14.15 -13.41 -14.90
CA ASN A 64 14.30 -13.42 -16.34
C ASN A 64 13.74 -12.13 -16.91
N LYS A 65 14.52 -11.48 -17.78
CA LYS A 65 14.12 -10.27 -18.49
C LYS A 65 14.05 -10.56 -19.97
N VAL A 66 13.03 -10.03 -20.61
CA VAL A 66 12.81 -10.11 -22.05
C VAL A 66 12.67 -8.69 -22.57
N LYS A 67 13.27 -8.42 -23.72
CA LYS A 67 13.11 -7.14 -24.41
C LYS A 67 11.73 -7.11 -25.09
N CYS A 68 10.93 -6.08 -24.84
CA CYS A 68 9.68 -5.83 -25.54
C CYS A 68 9.97 -5.59 -27.03
N GLU A 69 9.30 -6.32 -27.91
CA GLU A 69 9.50 -6.23 -29.37
C GLU A 69 8.86 -4.98 -30.00
N VAL A 70 8.21 -4.12 -29.21
CA VAL A 70 7.61 -2.85 -29.67
C VAL A 70 8.40 -1.65 -29.15
N CYS A 71 8.57 -1.50 -27.82
CA CYS A 71 9.28 -0.34 -27.26
C CYS A 71 10.78 -0.57 -27.03
N GLY A 72 11.27 -1.82 -27.04
CA GLY A 72 12.69 -2.13 -26.83
C GLY A 72 13.17 -2.10 -25.38
N GLU A 73 12.29 -1.81 -24.41
CA GLU A 73 12.61 -1.86 -22.98
C GLU A 73 12.65 -3.30 -22.46
N TYR A 74 13.47 -3.55 -21.44
CA TYR A 74 13.47 -4.83 -20.74
C TYR A 74 12.32 -4.89 -19.74
N THR A 75 11.57 -5.98 -19.77
CA THR A 75 10.49 -6.28 -18.84
C THR A 75 10.70 -7.67 -18.26
N TYR A 76 10.32 -7.92 -17.01
CA TYR A 76 10.36 -9.27 -16.47
C TYR A 76 9.44 -10.20 -17.27
N GLU A 77 9.94 -11.40 -17.57
CA GLU A 77 9.26 -12.38 -18.42
C GLU A 77 7.80 -12.62 -18.00
N ARG A 78 7.55 -12.68 -16.69
CA ARG A 78 6.20 -12.86 -16.11
C ARG A 78 5.19 -11.77 -16.48
N TYR A 79 5.64 -10.60 -16.94
CA TYR A 79 4.79 -9.47 -17.34
C TYR A 79 4.69 -9.31 -18.86
N ILE A 80 5.36 -10.15 -19.64
CA ILE A 80 5.22 -10.15 -21.10
C ILE A 80 3.81 -10.63 -21.48
N ARG A 81 3.30 -10.07 -22.58
CA ARG A 81 2.08 -10.49 -23.28
C ARG A 81 2.44 -10.88 -24.70
N VAL A 82 1.61 -11.70 -25.33
CA VAL A 82 1.71 -12.00 -26.75
C VAL A 82 0.63 -11.20 -27.47
N LYS A 83 1.04 -10.29 -28.37
CA LYS A 83 0.16 -9.51 -29.22
C LYS A 83 0.69 -9.53 -30.64
N ASP A 84 -0.15 -9.93 -31.59
CA ASP A 84 0.21 -10.05 -33.01
C ASP A 84 1.48 -10.89 -33.23
N GLY A 85 1.63 -11.97 -32.44
CA GLY A 85 2.79 -12.86 -32.47
C GLY A 85 4.05 -12.33 -31.78
N LYS A 86 4.04 -11.10 -31.27
CA LYS A 86 5.18 -10.45 -30.60
C LYS A 86 5.08 -10.52 -29.08
N LYS A 87 6.21 -10.73 -28.42
CA LYS A 87 6.41 -10.58 -26.98
C LYS A 87 6.53 -9.10 -26.63
N VAL A 88 5.51 -8.57 -25.95
CA VAL A 88 5.40 -7.14 -25.65
C VAL A 88 5.17 -6.89 -24.17
N CYS A 89 5.56 -5.72 -23.67
CA CYS A 89 5.22 -5.29 -22.31
C CYS A 89 3.70 -5.02 -22.19
N ILE A 90 3.21 -4.94 -20.95
CA ILE A 90 1.79 -4.70 -20.62
C ILE A 90 1.22 -3.47 -21.37
N THR A 91 1.96 -2.37 -21.37
CA THR A 91 1.56 -1.13 -22.05
C THR A 91 1.47 -1.31 -23.57
N CYS A 92 2.46 -1.93 -24.20
CA CYS A 92 2.47 -2.18 -25.65
C CYS A 92 1.39 -3.19 -26.09
N ALA A 93 0.97 -4.08 -25.18
CA ALA A 93 -0.20 -4.93 -25.40
C ALA A 93 -1.52 -4.14 -25.43
N GLY A 94 -1.55 -2.91 -24.91
CA GLY A 94 -2.75 -2.07 -24.83
C GLY A 94 -3.51 -2.23 -23.50
N HIS A 95 -2.91 -2.90 -22.52
CA HIS A 95 -3.44 -2.87 -21.15
C HIS A 95 -3.13 -1.50 -20.54
N LYS A 96 -4.14 -0.88 -19.95
CA LYS A 96 -3.94 0.30 -19.10
C LYS A 96 -3.33 -0.17 -17.79
N ILE A 97 -2.48 0.66 -17.20
CA ILE A 97 -2.03 0.45 -15.83
C ILE A 97 -3.26 0.75 -14.97
N ASP A 98 -3.76 -0.25 -14.23
CA ASP A 98 -4.91 -0.07 -13.33
C ASP A 98 -4.57 0.87 -12.15
N GLU A 99 -3.27 1.17 -11.97
CA GLU A 99 -2.71 2.05 -10.95
C GLU A 99 -2.03 3.26 -11.60
N PHE A 100 -2.35 4.46 -11.15
CA PHE A 100 -1.62 5.68 -11.50
C PHE A 100 -1.01 6.28 -10.23
N THR A 101 0.25 6.70 -10.33
CA THR A 101 0.89 7.44 -9.24
C THR A 101 0.33 8.85 -9.24
N VAL A 102 -0.37 9.22 -8.16
CA VAL A 102 -0.72 10.62 -7.91
C VAL A 102 0.53 11.28 -7.34
N GLU A 103 1.16 12.17 -8.12
CA GLU A 103 2.14 13.09 -7.55
C GLU A 103 1.41 14.02 -6.58
N THR A 104 1.63 13.81 -5.28
CA THR A 104 1.13 14.75 -4.28
C THR A 104 1.85 16.10 -4.47
N PRO A 105 1.12 17.23 -4.37
CA PRO A 105 1.75 18.53 -4.49
C PRO A 105 2.89 18.65 -3.49
N LYS A 106 4.05 19.13 -3.94
CA LYS A 106 5.17 19.45 -3.05
C LYS A 106 4.68 20.51 -2.08
N VAL A 107 4.49 20.13 -0.82
CA VAL A 107 4.28 21.06 0.29
C VAL A 107 5.49 21.99 0.31
N LYS A 108 5.23 23.30 0.21
CA LYS A 108 6.27 24.34 0.20
C LYS A 108 6.85 24.54 1.59
#